data_AF-A0A1G1JY38-F1
#
_entry.id   AF-A0A1G1JY38-F1
#
_cell.length_a   1.000
_cell.length_b   1.000
_cell.length_c   1.000
_cell.angle_alpha   90.00
_cell.angle_beta   90.00
_cell.angle_gamma   90.00
#
_symmetry.space_group_name_H-M   'P 1'
#
loop_
_entity.id
_entity.type
_entity.pdbx_description
1 polymer ?
#
loop_
_entity_poly.entity_id
_entity_poly.type
_entity_poly.pdbx_seq_one_letter_code
_entity_poly.pdbx_strand_id
1 'polypeptide(L)'
;MARQVNWNTYASSFFKPWSLSLDWAGQTDALDAIHTKRILNPIVLKFSQQVFGLNSFAMYFLAKGLFFAGCVSVVFLLLVQVVPLLFAVSGMIVFLFVPAHYIHVLWIADGGTMCYFFLFLGVLIVSAVQKNILELGPRKQYACLLLTLFITGWMGIKAKESMLVLPLVVFLYSLFCFRSWKVAPLKFILLNITMLIVAFQIVPITNLNAAAVPSLNFNFETIGRLFFRNYDCGYDNETVSAFFSLEHVWPVSVARTIGFFILWTTVISSVFLVWKRWILKKNAVMSFWNHSLVQICGLWLIAELPFLGMFQADPRYFSGTMAPIIILTVRLAYCATKEMGRFWSLALLLLWIFSIGSNIYENIQSTLSIRLILGQKFNYLLETAKTVLEDIKGEKVDNDLEVGEFYARIKDGSHLNPPIKNYVFYANLGIGYDGWNLMPFGQNSLEDFKLHAKKGYKYYITVEELDLSKTSDVKQVDIVDGINKDSFLEQLLYKAKKKYPKKVKIYKT
;
A
#
# COMPACT_ATOMS: atom_id res chain seq x y z
N MET A 1 -19.80 1.72 -10.60
CA MET A 1 -19.60 3.07 -11.21
C MET A 1 -18.83 3.03 -12.53
N ALA A 2 -17.62 2.46 -12.64
CA ALA A 2 -16.84 2.53 -13.89
C ALA A 2 -17.59 2.05 -15.15
N ARG A 3 -18.42 1.02 -15.03
CA ARG A 3 -19.31 0.54 -16.09
C ARG A 3 -20.23 1.62 -16.67
N GLN A 4 -20.82 2.46 -15.83
CA GLN A 4 -21.86 3.44 -16.20
C GLN A 4 -21.28 4.78 -16.67
N VAL A 5 -20.05 5.12 -16.28
CA VAL A 5 -19.43 6.41 -16.61
C VAL A 5 -18.89 6.43 -18.05
N ASN A 6 -19.18 7.51 -18.78
CA ASN A 6 -18.72 7.74 -20.15
C ASN A 6 -17.22 8.13 -20.18
N TRP A 7 -16.50 7.76 -21.24
CA TRP A 7 -15.12 8.18 -21.48
C TRP A 7 -14.91 9.69 -21.45
N ASN A 8 -15.87 10.47 -21.96
CA ASN A 8 -15.78 11.94 -21.93
C ASN A 8 -15.65 12.47 -20.50
N THR A 9 -16.31 11.82 -19.54
CA THR A 9 -16.21 12.15 -18.12
C THR A 9 -14.81 11.85 -17.58
N TYR A 10 -14.24 10.70 -17.94
CA TYR A 10 -12.87 10.35 -17.56
C TYR A 10 -11.83 11.29 -18.15
N ALA A 11 -11.93 11.59 -19.46
CA ALA A 11 -11.00 12.47 -20.16
C ALA A 11 -11.02 13.90 -19.58
N SER A 12 -12.22 14.47 -19.39
CA SER A 12 -12.35 15.80 -18.79
C SER A 12 -11.89 15.85 -17.34
N SER A 13 -12.16 14.80 -16.55
CA SER A 13 -11.79 14.74 -15.14
C SER A 13 -10.29 14.43 -14.92
N PHE A 14 -9.64 13.77 -15.89
CA PHE A 14 -8.20 13.54 -15.85
C PHE A 14 -7.40 14.85 -15.78
N PHE A 15 -7.89 15.91 -16.44
CA PHE A 15 -7.24 17.22 -16.43
C PHE A 15 -7.67 18.16 -15.29
N LYS A 16 -8.70 17.80 -14.51
CA LYS A 16 -9.13 18.61 -13.37
C LYS A 16 -8.12 18.53 -12.24
N PRO A 17 -7.66 19.65 -11.66
CA PRO A 17 -6.74 19.58 -10.54
C PRO A 17 -7.43 18.94 -9.33
N TRP A 18 -6.61 18.23 -8.55
CA TRP A 18 -7.07 17.46 -7.40
C TRP A 18 -7.54 18.36 -6.25
N SER A 19 -7.04 19.60 -6.20
CA SER A 19 -7.49 20.70 -5.34
C SER A 19 -8.99 21.01 -5.39
N LEU A 20 -9.71 20.54 -6.41
CA LEU A 20 -11.17 20.69 -6.53
C LEU A 20 -11.97 19.61 -5.77
N SER A 21 -11.29 18.61 -5.20
CA SER A 21 -11.94 17.59 -4.37
C SER A 21 -12.40 18.19 -3.03
N LEU A 22 -13.58 17.77 -2.57
CA LEU A 22 -14.18 18.21 -1.30
C LEU A 22 -13.59 17.49 -0.07
N ASP A 23 -12.83 16.41 -0.28
CA ASP A 23 -12.19 15.63 0.80
C ASP A 23 -10.71 15.42 0.46
N TRP A 24 -9.82 15.65 1.43
CA TRP A 24 -8.37 15.57 1.23
C TRP A 24 -7.77 14.24 1.72
N ALA A 25 -8.34 13.62 2.78
CA ALA A 25 -7.67 12.58 3.55
C ALA A 25 -8.43 11.23 3.63
N GLY A 26 -9.67 11.14 3.15
CA GLY A 26 -10.49 9.93 3.26
C GLY A 26 -10.28 8.85 2.20
N GLN A 27 -10.75 7.63 2.51
CA GLN A 27 -11.22 6.70 1.48
C GLN A 27 -12.40 7.39 0.78
N THR A 28 -12.16 7.83 -0.44
CA THR A 28 -13.09 8.68 -1.15
C THR A 28 -14.42 7.99 -1.42
N ASP A 29 -15.50 8.78 -1.47
CA ASP A 29 -16.64 8.45 -2.32
C ASP A 29 -16.13 8.12 -3.74
N ALA A 30 -16.59 6.99 -4.27
CA ALA A 30 -16.19 6.52 -5.60
C ALA A 30 -16.57 7.53 -6.71
N LEU A 31 -17.55 8.42 -6.48
CA LEU A 31 -17.88 9.50 -7.41
C LEU A 31 -16.78 10.57 -7.48
N ASP A 32 -16.27 11.04 -6.34
CA ASP A 32 -15.18 12.02 -6.30
C ASP A 32 -13.89 11.41 -6.86
N ALA A 33 -13.68 10.10 -6.67
CA ALA A 33 -12.59 9.36 -7.30
C ALA A 33 -12.65 9.30 -8.86
N ILE A 34 -13.81 9.58 -9.45
CA ILE A 34 -13.98 9.62 -10.91
C ILE A 34 -13.84 11.06 -11.43
N HIS A 35 -14.22 12.04 -10.62
CA HIS A 35 -14.36 13.42 -11.07
C HIS A 35 -13.19 14.34 -10.73
N THR A 36 -12.43 14.04 -9.68
CA THR A 36 -11.40 14.98 -9.15
C THR A 36 -10.10 14.28 -8.73
N LYS A 37 -10.19 13.03 -8.25
CA LYS A 37 -9.24 12.40 -7.33
C LYS A 37 -8.91 10.97 -7.75
N ARG A 38 -7.66 10.46 -7.71
CA ARG A 38 -7.33 9.02 -7.92
C ARG A 38 -7.90 8.34 -9.20
N ILE A 39 -8.12 9.10 -10.27
CA ILE A 39 -8.83 8.68 -11.50
C ILE A 39 -8.08 7.66 -12.37
N LEU A 40 -6.76 7.53 -12.24
CA LEU A 40 -5.97 6.68 -13.12
C LEU A 40 -6.36 5.20 -13.01
N ASN A 41 -6.57 4.70 -11.79
CA ASN A 41 -6.98 3.31 -11.58
C ASN A 41 -8.36 3.01 -12.19
N PRO A 42 -9.42 3.82 -11.96
CA PRO A 42 -10.68 3.72 -12.69
C PRO A 42 -10.55 3.72 -14.23
N ILE A 43 -9.66 4.53 -14.80
CA ILE A 43 -9.41 4.57 -16.26
C ILE A 43 -8.86 3.23 -16.75
N VAL A 44 -7.86 2.67 -16.06
CA VAL A 44 -7.27 1.36 -16.42
C VAL A 44 -8.30 0.24 -16.29
N LEU A 45 -9.13 0.27 -15.23
CA LEU A 45 -10.21 -0.70 -15.04
C LEU A 45 -11.29 -0.58 -16.12
N LYS A 46 -11.68 0.64 -16.51
CA LYS A 46 -12.62 0.89 -17.62
C LYS A 46 -12.08 0.38 -18.94
N PHE A 47 -10.80 0.64 -19.22
CA PHE A 47 -10.12 0.13 -20.41
C PHE A 47 -10.11 -1.40 -20.42
N SER A 48 -9.69 -2.03 -19.32
CA SER A 48 -9.71 -3.49 -19.18
C SER A 48 -11.10 -4.05 -19.41
N GLN A 49 -12.13 -3.40 -18.84
CA GLN A 49 -13.51 -3.83 -18.98
C GLN A 49 -13.99 -3.81 -20.44
N GLN A 50 -13.61 -2.78 -21.20
CA GLN A 50 -14.06 -2.64 -22.58
C GLN A 50 -13.33 -3.56 -23.55
N VAL A 51 -12.05 -3.80 -23.33
CA VAL A 51 -11.24 -4.64 -24.21
C VAL A 51 -11.41 -6.12 -23.89
N PHE A 52 -11.50 -6.49 -22.61
CA PHE A 52 -11.48 -7.88 -22.15
C PHE A 52 -12.77 -8.32 -21.45
N GLY A 53 -13.80 -7.46 -21.40
CA GLY A 53 -15.02 -7.73 -20.64
C GLY A 53 -14.78 -7.71 -19.13
N LEU A 54 -15.70 -8.32 -18.37
CA LEU A 54 -15.61 -8.46 -16.90
C LEU A 54 -14.66 -9.59 -16.48
N ASN A 55 -13.53 -9.71 -17.16
CA ASN A 55 -12.52 -10.72 -16.84
C ASN A 55 -11.65 -10.24 -15.66
N SER A 56 -11.84 -10.85 -14.49
CA SER A 56 -11.11 -10.50 -13.27
C SER A 56 -9.60 -10.61 -13.43
N PHE A 57 -9.10 -11.63 -14.15
CA PHE A 57 -7.67 -11.78 -14.41
C PHE A 57 -7.14 -10.59 -15.22
N ALA A 58 -7.81 -10.19 -16.30
CA ALA A 58 -7.39 -9.06 -17.11
C ALA A 58 -7.37 -7.76 -16.29
N MET A 59 -8.40 -7.52 -15.47
CA MET A 59 -8.46 -6.33 -14.61
C MET A 59 -7.31 -6.30 -13.60
N TYR A 60 -7.05 -7.42 -12.91
CA TYR A 60 -5.92 -7.51 -11.96
C TYR A 60 -4.57 -7.40 -12.66
N PHE A 61 -4.39 -8.08 -13.78
CA PHE A 61 -3.13 -8.05 -14.53
C PHE A 61 -2.79 -6.65 -15.01
N LEU A 62 -3.74 -5.93 -15.62
CA LEU A 62 -3.53 -4.59 -16.14
C LEU A 62 -3.41 -3.52 -15.05
N ALA A 63 -4.23 -3.60 -14.00
CA ALA A 63 -4.21 -2.60 -12.93
C ALA A 63 -3.07 -2.83 -11.91
N LYS A 64 -2.63 -4.08 -11.72
CA LYS A 64 -1.68 -4.46 -10.66
C LYS A 64 -0.46 -5.18 -11.19
N GLY A 65 -0.65 -6.28 -11.94
CA GLY A 65 0.45 -7.14 -12.40
C GLY A 65 1.53 -6.37 -13.15
N LEU A 66 1.14 -5.60 -14.17
CA LEU A 66 2.06 -4.77 -14.97
C LEU A 66 2.76 -3.70 -14.14
N PHE A 67 2.03 -2.97 -13.30
CA PHE A 67 2.61 -1.89 -12.50
C PHE A 67 3.52 -2.42 -11.39
N PHE A 68 3.21 -3.58 -10.80
CA PHE A 68 4.08 -4.22 -9.82
C PHE A 68 5.37 -4.73 -10.46
N ALA A 69 5.29 -5.40 -11.62
CA ALA A 69 6.46 -5.79 -12.40
C ALA A 69 7.29 -4.56 -12.83
N GLY A 70 6.62 -3.46 -13.16
CA GLY A 70 7.25 -2.17 -13.41
C GLY A 70 7.99 -1.62 -12.19
N CYS A 71 7.37 -1.62 -11.00
CA CYS A 71 8.01 -1.20 -9.75
C CYS A 71 9.29 -1.99 -9.51
N VAL A 72 9.19 -3.32 -9.60
CA VAL A 72 10.31 -4.25 -9.43
C VAL A 72 11.45 -3.93 -10.41
N SER A 73 11.11 -3.74 -11.69
CA SER A 73 12.09 -3.44 -12.72
C SER A 73 12.79 -2.10 -12.47
N VAL A 74 12.05 -1.05 -12.12
CA VAL A 74 12.62 0.27 -11.86
C VAL A 74 13.49 0.26 -10.59
N VAL A 75 13.04 -0.40 -9.52
CA VAL A 75 13.83 -0.52 -8.28
C VAL A 75 15.12 -1.30 -8.52
N PHE A 76 15.08 -2.37 -9.32
CA PHE A 76 16.29 -3.09 -9.74
C PHE A 76 17.26 -2.18 -10.50
N LEU A 77 16.77 -1.38 -11.46
CA LEU A 77 17.59 -0.41 -12.20
C LEU A 77 18.21 0.65 -11.29
N LEU A 78 17.48 1.11 -10.27
CA LEU A 78 17.98 2.02 -9.25
C LEU A 78 19.09 1.38 -8.40
N LEU A 79 18.91 0.12 -8.00
CA LEU A 79 19.91 -0.63 -7.22
C LEU A 79 21.21 -0.85 -8.01
N VAL A 80 21.13 -1.25 -9.28
CA VAL A 80 22.31 -1.48 -10.14
C VAL A 80 23.12 -0.21 -10.36
N GLN A 81 22.53 0.98 -10.25
CA GLN A 81 23.28 2.24 -10.32
C GLN A 81 24.19 2.46 -9.10
N VAL A 82 23.81 1.97 -7.92
CA VAL A 82 24.51 2.24 -6.67
C VAL A 82 25.34 1.06 -6.15
N VAL A 83 25.08 -0.16 -6.58
CA VAL A 83 25.78 -1.35 -6.09
C VAL A 83 26.02 -2.39 -7.20
N PRO A 84 27.00 -3.30 -7.05
CA PRO A 84 27.20 -4.42 -7.97
C PRO A 84 25.98 -5.35 -8.03
N LEU A 85 25.89 -6.13 -9.12
CA LEU A 85 24.75 -6.99 -9.42
C LEU A 85 24.33 -7.91 -8.26
N LEU A 86 25.29 -8.53 -7.56
CA LEU A 86 24.98 -9.42 -6.43
C LEU A 86 24.18 -8.70 -5.33
N PHE A 87 24.63 -7.50 -4.95
CA PHE A 87 23.96 -6.68 -3.95
C PHE A 87 22.61 -6.17 -4.49
N ALA A 88 22.55 -5.79 -5.76
CA ALA A 88 21.30 -5.35 -6.40
C ALA A 88 20.23 -6.45 -6.41
N VAL A 89 20.60 -7.69 -6.79
CA VAL A 89 19.70 -8.85 -6.73
C VAL A 89 19.25 -9.11 -5.29
N SER A 90 20.18 -9.03 -4.33
CA SER A 90 19.84 -9.23 -2.92
C SER A 90 18.85 -8.20 -2.38
N GLY A 91 19.03 -6.92 -2.72
CA GLY A 91 18.10 -5.85 -2.37
C GLY A 91 16.76 -5.99 -3.06
N MET A 92 16.75 -6.44 -4.31
CA MET A 92 15.53 -6.71 -5.07
C MET A 92 14.71 -7.84 -4.45
N ILE A 93 15.38 -8.91 -3.97
CA ILE A 93 14.69 -10.00 -3.27
C ILE A 93 14.04 -9.49 -1.98
N VAL A 94 14.74 -8.68 -1.18
CA VAL A 94 14.17 -8.06 0.03
C VAL A 94 12.95 -7.21 -0.34
N PHE A 95 13.05 -6.39 -1.40
CA PHE A 95 11.94 -5.57 -1.87
C PHE A 95 10.73 -6.41 -2.30
N LEU A 96 10.92 -7.50 -3.04
CA LEU A 96 9.83 -8.36 -3.50
C LEU A 96 8.98 -8.90 -2.35
N PHE A 97 9.62 -9.25 -1.24
CA PHE A 97 8.93 -9.89 -0.12
C PHE A 97 8.33 -8.92 0.89
N VAL A 98 8.45 -7.60 0.73
CA VAL A 98 7.82 -6.63 1.65
C VAL A 98 6.28 -6.81 1.69
N PRO A 99 5.69 -7.23 2.84
CA PRO A 99 4.26 -7.56 2.93
C PRO A 99 3.33 -6.39 2.60
N ALA A 100 3.75 -5.16 2.88
CA ALA A 100 3.02 -3.95 2.55
C ALA A 100 2.74 -3.82 1.04
N HIS A 101 3.67 -4.23 0.17
CA HIS A 101 3.45 -4.21 -1.28
C HIS A 101 2.33 -5.15 -1.70
N TYR A 102 2.27 -6.34 -1.09
CA TYR A 102 1.24 -7.33 -1.40
C TYR A 102 -0.16 -6.82 -1.05
N ILE A 103 -0.31 -6.06 0.04
CA ILE A 103 -1.61 -5.47 0.41
C ILE A 103 -2.15 -4.58 -0.72
N HIS A 104 -1.31 -3.77 -1.36
CA HIS A 104 -1.73 -2.93 -2.49
C HIS A 104 -2.04 -3.72 -3.75
N VAL A 105 -1.37 -4.86 -3.97
CA VAL A 105 -1.62 -5.73 -5.12
C VAL A 105 -2.95 -6.46 -4.96
N LEU A 106 -3.32 -6.82 -3.74
CA LEU A 106 -4.56 -7.55 -3.45
C LEU A 106 -5.81 -6.69 -3.68
N TRP A 107 -5.77 -5.39 -3.38
CA TRP A 107 -6.90 -4.47 -3.60
C TRP A 107 -6.92 -3.83 -4.97
N ILE A 108 -7.71 -4.40 -5.89
CA ILE A 108 -7.89 -3.88 -7.26
C ILE A 108 -8.31 -2.41 -7.31
N ALA A 109 -9.10 -1.94 -6.34
CA ALA A 109 -9.55 -0.55 -6.26
C ALA A 109 -8.47 0.43 -5.78
N ASP A 110 -7.39 -0.04 -5.16
CA ASP A 110 -6.33 0.83 -4.62
C ASP A 110 -5.40 1.35 -5.73
N GLY A 111 -5.20 2.67 -5.80
CA GLY A 111 -4.24 3.29 -6.72
C GLY A 111 -2.77 3.15 -6.31
N GLY A 112 -2.48 2.57 -5.14
CA GLY A 112 -1.14 2.51 -4.54
C GLY A 112 -0.06 1.95 -5.46
N THR A 113 -0.27 0.76 -6.04
CA THR A 113 0.73 0.11 -6.92
C THR A 113 1.10 0.98 -8.13
N MET A 114 0.11 1.64 -8.76
CA MET A 114 0.37 2.57 -9.87
C MET A 114 1.14 3.79 -9.40
N CYS A 115 0.75 4.37 -8.26
CA CYS A 115 1.46 5.52 -7.68
C CYS A 115 2.93 5.19 -7.41
N TYR A 116 3.23 4.05 -6.80
CA TYR A 116 4.61 3.64 -6.53
C TYR A 116 5.43 3.41 -7.79
N PHE A 117 4.82 2.84 -8.84
CA PHE A 117 5.50 2.71 -10.13
C PHE A 117 5.96 4.07 -10.66
N PHE A 118 5.04 5.05 -10.73
CA PHE A 118 5.39 6.39 -11.20
C PHE A 118 6.33 7.12 -10.25
N LEU A 119 6.24 6.86 -8.95
CA LEU A 119 7.13 7.45 -7.96
C LEU A 119 8.59 6.97 -8.13
N PHE A 120 8.81 5.66 -8.27
CA PHE A 120 10.14 5.11 -8.51
C PHE A 120 10.67 5.48 -9.89
N LEU A 121 9.80 5.48 -10.91
CA LEU A 121 10.15 5.97 -12.24
C LEU A 121 10.55 7.45 -12.19
N GLY A 122 9.84 8.25 -11.41
CA GLY A 122 10.15 9.64 -11.15
C GLY A 122 11.54 9.82 -10.56
N VAL A 123 11.92 9.01 -9.55
CA VAL A 123 13.28 9.04 -8.99
C VAL A 123 14.34 8.63 -10.01
N LEU A 124 14.08 7.60 -10.82
CA LEU A 124 14.98 7.21 -11.90
C LEU A 124 15.21 8.35 -12.90
N ILE A 125 14.13 9.03 -13.30
CA ILE A 125 14.19 10.19 -14.20
C ILE A 125 14.92 11.36 -13.53
N VAL A 126 14.64 11.66 -12.26
CA VAL A 126 15.33 12.72 -11.51
C VAL A 126 16.84 12.44 -11.46
N SER A 127 17.26 11.19 -11.20
CA SER A 127 18.67 10.79 -11.25
C SER A 127 19.30 11.12 -12.62
N ALA A 128 18.60 10.79 -13.72
CA ALA A 128 19.05 11.09 -15.08
C ALA A 128 19.08 12.60 -15.39
N VAL A 129 18.08 13.35 -14.93
CA VAL A 129 18.02 14.82 -15.02
C VAL A 129 19.23 15.43 -14.32
N GLN A 130 19.53 15.00 -13.09
CA GLN A 130 20.68 15.50 -12.34
C GLN A 130 22.00 15.19 -13.03
N LYS A 131 22.16 13.98 -13.55
CA LYS A 131 23.34 13.62 -14.36
C LYS A 131 23.49 14.55 -15.57
N ASN A 132 22.41 14.80 -16.31
CA ASN A 132 22.43 15.71 -17.47
C ASN A 132 22.74 17.16 -17.08
N ILE A 133 22.31 17.62 -15.91
CA ILE A 133 22.64 18.94 -15.39
C ILE A 133 24.13 19.04 -15.07
N LEU A 134 24.66 18.08 -14.30
CA LEU A 134 26.06 18.08 -13.83
C LEU A 134 27.06 17.88 -14.99
N GLU A 135 26.73 17.04 -15.96
CA GLU A 135 27.57 16.76 -17.13
C GLU A 135 27.35 17.74 -18.29
N LEU A 136 26.57 18.81 -18.09
CA LEU A 136 26.22 19.79 -19.14
C LEU A 136 25.64 19.14 -20.40
N GLY A 137 24.85 18.09 -20.23
CA GLY A 137 24.29 17.30 -21.33
C GLY A 137 23.37 18.09 -22.27
N PRO A 138 23.04 17.52 -23.45
CA PRO A 138 22.31 18.20 -24.51
C PRO A 138 20.94 18.73 -24.09
N ARG A 139 20.58 19.93 -24.59
CA ARG A 139 19.28 20.58 -24.29
C ARG A 139 18.06 19.75 -24.72
N LYS A 140 18.13 19.08 -25.88
CA LYS A 140 17.03 18.22 -26.38
C LYS A 140 16.78 17.04 -25.43
N GLN A 141 17.86 16.39 -24.96
CA GLN A 141 17.76 15.31 -23.99
C GLN A 141 17.18 15.82 -22.66
N TYR A 142 17.63 16.99 -22.19
CA TYR A 142 17.10 17.62 -20.99
C TYR A 142 15.60 17.90 -21.08
N ALA A 143 15.13 18.47 -22.19
CA ALA A 143 13.72 18.74 -22.42
C ALA A 143 12.87 17.45 -22.43
N CYS A 144 13.37 16.38 -23.06
CA CYS A 144 12.71 15.07 -23.06
C CYS A 144 12.62 14.48 -21.65
N LEU A 145 13.70 14.57 -20.86
CA LEU A 145 13.71 14.12 -19.47
C LEU A 145 12.72 14.91 -18.60
N LEU A 146 12.65 16.23 -18.76
CA LEU A 146 11.68 17.07 -18.06
C LEU A 146 10.23 16.75 -18.45
N LEU A 147 9.95 16.56 -19.74
CA LEU A 147 8.62 16.16 -20.19
C LEU A 147 8.22 14.80 -19.61
N THR A 148 9.15 13.85 -19.61
CA THR A 148 8.93 12.52 -19.03
C THR A 148 8.68 12.62 -17.53
N LEU A 149 9.42 13.46 -16.81
CA LEU A 149 9.22 13.72 -15.39
C LEU A 149 7.86 14.34 -15.12
N PHE A 150 7.43 15.31 -15.94
CA PHE A 150 6.12 15.93 -15.85
C PHE A 150 4.99 14.90 -16.03
N ILE A 151 5.04 14.10 -17.11
CA ILE A 151 4.03 13.06 -17.38
C ILE A 151 3.99 12.03 -16.25
N THR A 152 5.16 11.62 -15.75
CA THR A 152 5.30 10.69 -14.63
C THR A 152 4.69 11.26 -13.35
N GLY A 153 5.00 12.52 -13.04
CA GLY A 153 4.42 13.28 -11.92
C GLY A 153 2.90 13.37 -12.03
N TRP A 154 2.41 13.73 -13.22
CA TRP A 154 0.99 13.87 -13.51
C TRP A 154 0.22 12.55 -13.31
N MET A 155 0.71 11.47 -13.93
CA MET A 155 0.11 10.13 -13.81
C MET A 155 0.15 9.64 -12.35
N GLY A 156 1.27 9.82 -11.66
CA GLY A 156 1.43 9.40 -10.26
C GLY A 156 0.47 10.11 -9.31
N ILE A 157 0.32 11.43 -9.45
CA ILE A 157 -0.66 12.23 -8.69
C ILE A 157 -2.09 11.79 -8.98
N LYS A 158 -2.40 11.47 -10.25
CA LYS A 158 -3.70 10.96 -10.65
C LYS A 158 -3.98 9.54 -10.14
N ALA A 159 -2.98 8.85 -9.61
CA ALA A 159 -3.14 7.57 -8.93
C ALA A 159 -3.31 7.72 -7.41
N LYS A 160 -2.43 8.48 -6.73
CA LYS A 160 -2.45 8.66 -5.27
C LYS A 160 -1.60 9.85 -4.79
N GLU A 161 -1.91 10.36 -3.60
CA GLU A 161 -1.35 11.58 -3.01
C GLU A 161 0.11 11.44 -2.59
N SER A 162 0.55 10.21 -2.33
CA SER A 162 1.94 9.89 -1.96
C SER A 162 2.96 10.36 -3.00
N MET A 163 2.54 10.63 -4.24
CA MET A 163 3.42 11.20 -5.28
C MET A 163 3.97 12.59 -4.92
N LEU A 164 3.33 13.33 -3.98
CA LEU A 164 3.79 14.65 -3.53
C LEU A 164 5.18 14.66 -2.90
N VAL A 165 5.64 13.51 -2.40
CA VAL A 165 6.99 13.41 -1.87
C VAL A 165 8.04 13.73 -2.94
N LEU A 166 7.79 13.38 -4.21
CA LEU A 166 8.75 13.59 -5.30
C LEU A 166 9.04 15.09 -5.56
N PRO A 167 8.04 15.98 -5.77
CA PRO A 167 8.27 17.42 -5.82
C PRO A 167 9.08 17.97 -4.66
N LEU A 168 8.74 17.55 -3.42
CA LEU A 168 9.44 18.03 -2.24
C LEU A 168 10.90 17.57 -2.21
N VAL A 169 11.16 16.31 -2.56
CA VAL A 169 12.53 15.76 -2.65
C VAL A 169 13.35 16.48 -3.71
N VAL A 170 12.77 16.76 -4.89
CA VAL A 170 13.48 17.50 -5.95
C VAL A 170 13.79 18.93 -5.51
N PHE A 171 12.86 19.59 -4.81
CA PHE A 171 13.09 20.92 -4.26
C PHE A 171 14.20 20.92 -3.20
N LEU A 172 14.13 20.02 -2.22
CA LEU A 172 15.15 19.88 -1.17
C LEU A 172 16.52 19.51 -1.76
N TYR A 173 16.56 18.62 -2.76
CA TYR A 173 17.80 18.28 -3.46
C TYR A 173 18.36 19.49 -4.20
N SER A 174 17.51 20.28 -4.86
CA SER A 174 17.94 21.50 -5.54
C SER A 174 18.54 22.49 -4.55
N LEU A 175 17.94 22.67 -3.36
CA LEU A 175 18.51 23.50 -2.29
C LEU A 175 19.84 22.96 -1.77
N PHE A 176 19.92 21.64 -1.53
CA PHE A 176 21.15 20.99 -1.05
C PHE A 176 22.30 21.16 -2.06
N CYS A 177 22.00 21.10 -3.35
CA CYS A 177 22.95 21.31 -4.44
C CYS A 177 22.99 22.76 -4.96
N PHE A 178 22.62 23.76 -4.17
CA PHE A 178 22.53 25.16 -4.60
C PHE A 178 23.82 25.70 -5.24
N ARG A 179 25.00 25.25 -4.79
CA ARG A 179 26.27 25.65 -5.41
C ARG A 179 26.40 25.20 -6.86
N SER A 180 25.83 24.04 -7.21
CA SER A 180 25.79 23.51 -8.57
C SER A 180 24.82 24.28 -9.47
N TRP A 181 23.92 25.12 -8.92
CA TRP A 181 23.03 25.96 -9.72
C TRP A 181 23.79 26.95 -10.60
N LYS A 182 24.97 27.39 -10.15
CA LYS A 182 25.81 28.32 -10.91
C LYS A 182 26.24 27.74 -12.26
N VAL A 183 26.29 26.40 -12.38
CA VAL A 183 26.74 25.70 -13.59
C VAL A 183 25.65 25.68 -14.67
N ALA A 184 24.38 25.53 -14.28
CA ALA A 184 23.25 25.44 -15.21
C ALA A 184 21.94 26.00 -14.60
N PRO A 185 21.86 27.32 -14.34
CA PRO A 185 20.77 27.90 -13.54
C PRO A 185 19.40 27.72 -14.20
N LEU A 186 19.32 27.88 -15.53
CA LEU A 186 18.07 27.69 -16.28
C LEU A 186 17.55 26.27 -16.17
N LYS A 187 18.42 25.26 -16.16
CA LYS A 187 18.00 23.86 -16.00
C LYS A 187 17.35 23.68 -14.62
N PHE A 188 18.00 24.12 -13.55
CA PHE A 188 17.42 24.02 -12.19
C PHE A 188 16.09 24.77 -12.06
N ILE A 189 15.96 25.97 -12.63
CA ILE A 189 14.69 26.72 -12.61
C ILE A 189 13.58 25.93 -13.32
N LEU A 190 13.84 25.43 -14.53
CA LEU A 190 12.85 24.64 -15.28
C LEU A 190 12.46 23.35 -14.54
N LEU A 191 13.41 22.69 -13.86
CA LEU A 191 13.12 21.52 -13.03
C LEU A 191 12.18 21.88 -11.88
N ASN A 192 12.48 22.94 -11.14
CA ASN A 192 11.67 23.37 -10.00
C ASN A 192 10.28 23.85 -10.43
N ILE A 193 10.17 24.60 -11.54
CA ILE A 193 8.86 24.98 -12.12
C ILE A 193 8.06 23.74 -12.50
N THR A 194 8.69 22.75 -13.15
CA THR A 194 8.02 21.48 -13.51
C THR A 194 7.43 20.80 -12.28
N MET A 195 8.20 20.68 -11.20
CA MET A 195 7.74 20.04 -9.96
C MET A 195 6.71 20.89 -9.21
N LEU A 196 6.80 22.21 -9.30
CA LEU A 196 5.85 23.14 -8.72
C LEU A 196 4.46 22.99 -9.37
N ILE A 197 4.39 22.86 -10.69
CA ILE A 197 3.13 22.60 -11.42
C ILE A 197 2.50 21.28 -10.98
N VAL A 198 3.33 20.24 -10.80
CA VAL A 198 2.89 18.93 -10.29
C VAL A 198 2.35 19.06 -8.86
N ALA A 199 3.06 19.73 -7.95
CA ALA A 199 2.63 19.93 -6.57
C ALA A 199 1.32 20.74 -6.43
N PHE A 200 1.16 21.82 -7.21
CA PHE A 200 -0.05 22.66 -7.17
C PHE A 200 -1.32 21.95 -7.66
N GLN A 201 -1.21 20.77 -8.29
CA GLN A 201 -2.40 19.96 -8.59
C GLN A 201 -3.15 19.54 -7.32
N ILE A 202 -2.47 19.44 -6.17
CA ILE A 202 -3.08 18.91 -4.93
C ILE A 202 -3.42 20.01 -3.92
N VAL A 203 -2.66 21.11 -3.90
CA VAL A 203 -2.86 22.20 -2.93
C VAL A 203 -4.19 22.91 -3.21
N PRO A 204 -5.18 22.86 -2.31
CA PRO A 204 -6.45 23.55 -2.50
C PRO A 204 -6.29 25.04 -2.20
N ILE A 205 -5.94 25.82 -3.22
CA ILE A 205 -5.84 27.29 -3.11
C ILE A 205 -7.19 27.89 -2.66
N THR A 206 -8.31 27.22 -2.96
CA THR A 206 -9.67 27.68 -2.64
C THR A 206 -10.19 27.28 -1.25
N ASN A 207 -9.54 26.33 -0.54
CA ASN A 207 -10.01 25.82 0.77
C ASN A 207 -9.00 26.03 1.92
N LEU A 208 -8.10 27.01 1.80
CA LEU A 208 -7.11 27.35 2.85
C LEU A 208 -7.72 27.92 4.14
N ASN A 209 -9.04 28.16 4.19
CA ASN A 209 -9.72 28.57 5.42
C ASN A 209 -9.94 27.38 6.37
N ALA A 210 -9.06 27.32 7.37
CA ALA A 210 -8.73 26.22 8.25
C ALA A 210 -9.77 25.84 9.33
N ALA A 211 -11.04 25.61 8.96
CA ALA A 211 -12.02 25.01 9.88
C ALA A 211 -12.49 23.61 9.46
N ALA A 212 -12.18 23.15 8.24
CA ALA A 212 -12.78 21.95 7.63
C ALA A 212 -11.84 20.74 7.52
N VAL A 213 -10.61 20.78 8.04
CA VAL A 213 -9.69 19.61 8.07
C VAL A 213 -9.33 19.26 9.52
N PRO A 214 -10.20 18.52 10.25
CA PRO A 214 -10.01 18.25 11.68
C PRO A 214 -8.86 17.28 12.01
N SER A 215 -8.06 16.85 11.03
CA SER A 215 -7.26 15.62 11.14
C SER A 215 -5.76 15.72 10.84
N LEU A 216 -5.21 16.91 10.56
CA LEU A 216 -3.75 17.10 10.37
C LEU A 216 -3.08 17.55 11.68
N ASN A 217 -3.27 16.81 12.76
CA ASN A 217 -2.52 17.05 14.00
C ASN A 217 -1.20 16.29 13.93
N PHE A 218 -0.11 17.04 13.76
CA PHE A 218 1.22 16.46 13.78
C PHE A 218 1.54 15.88 15.17
N ASN A 219 1.93 14.61 15.25
CA ASN A 219 2.33 13.97 16.48
C ASN A 219 3.68 13.25 16.32
N PHE A 220 4.70 13.69 17.06
CA PHE A 220 6.03 13.07 17.07
C PHE A 220 6.01 11.61 17.56
N GLU A 221 5.10 11.27 18.47
CA GLU A 221 4.97 9.91 18.98
C GLU A 221 4.56 8.94 17.86
N THR A 222 3.76 9.40 16.90
CA THR A 222 3.38 8.64 15.72
C THR A 222 4.61 8.24 14.91
N ILE A 223 5.61 9.11 14.74
CA ILE A 223 6.83 8.79 13.99
C ILE A 223 7.61 7.66 14.68
N GLY A 224 7.85 7.80 15.98
CA GLY A 224 8.59 6.78 16.74
C GLY A 224 7.88 5.43 16.71
N ARG A 225 6.55 5.43 16.83
CA ARG A 225 5.75 4.22 16.68
C ARG A 225 5.86 3.67 15.27
N LEU A 226 5.65 4.47 14.22
CA LEU A 226 5.71 4.01 12.82
C LEU A 226 7.02 3.38 12.39
N PHE A 227 8.13 3.89 12.90
CA PHE A 227 9.43 3.28 12.61
C PHE A 227 9.66 2.01 13.42
N PHE A 228 9.21 1.96 14.68
CA PHE A 228 9.75 0.99 15.65
C PHE A 228 8.73 0.08 16.35
N ARG A 229 7.43 0.35 16.28
CA ARG A 229 6.34 -0.36 16.99
C ARG A 229 5.08 -0.52 16.13
N ASN A 230 4.29 -1.55 16.38
CA ASN A 230 3.03 -1.75 15.67
C ASN A 230 1.92 -0.78 16.16
N TYR A 231 0.91 -0.52 15.31
CA TYR A 231 -0.19 0.41 15.58
C TYR A 231 -1.43 -0.29 16.17
N ASP A 232 -2.32 0.52 16.75
CA ASP A 232 -3.67 0.18 17.22
C ASP A 232 -4.60 -0.14 16.03
N CYS A 233 -4.26 -1.18 15.26
CA CYS A 233 -5.06 -1.70 14.15
C CYS A 233 -6.02 -2.83 14.60
N GLY A 234 -6.27 -2.95 15.91
CA GLY A 234 -7.11 -3.98 16.50
C GLY A 234 -6.43 -5.34 16.75
N TYR A 235 -5.08 -5.42 16.70
CA TYR A 235 -4.36 -6.70 16.88
C TYR A 235 -3.48 -6.78 18.14
N ASP A 236 -2.78 -5.71 18.55
CA ASP A 236 -2.22 -5.52 19.90
C ASP A 236 -1.36 -4.23 19.97
N ASN A 237 -1.23 -3.64 21.16
CA ASN A 237 -0.25 -2.58 21.41
C ASN A 237 1.08 -3.19 21.89
N GLU A 238 2.11 -3.16 21.05
CA GLU A 238 3.43 -3.65 21.41
C GLU A 238 4.15 -2.69 22.37
N THR A 239 4.60 -3.22 23.51
CA THR A 239 5.39 -2.48 24.51
C THR A 239 6.88 -2.40 24.13
N VAL A 240 7.37 -3.40 23.37
CA VAL A 240 8.78 -3.56 23.00
C VAL A 240 9.00 -3.18 21.54
N SER A 241 10.11 -2.48 21.28
CA SER A 241 10.50 -2.10 19.91
C SER A 241 10.93 -3.30 19.07
N ALA A 242 10.67 -3.24 17.77
CA ALA A 242 11.21 -4.13 16.74
C ALA A 242 12.74 -4.28 16.77
N PHE A 243 13.48 -3.30 17.31
CA PHE A 243 14.94 -3.38 17.48
C PHE A 243 15.37 -4.44 18.52
N PHE A 244 14.49 -4.80 19.45
CA PHE A 244 14.80 -5.68 20.57
C PHE A 244 13.87 -6.90 20.65
N SER A 245 13.02 -7.11 19.65
CA SER A 245 12.06 -8.21 19.61
C SER A 245 12.16 -8.95 18.27
N LEU A 246 12.23 -10.27 18.34
CA LEU A 246 12.15 -11.19 17.18
C LEU A 246 10.70 -11.55 16.84
N GLU A 247 9.75 -11.34 17.75
CA GLU A 247 8.36 -11.75 17.55
C GLU A 247 7.67 -10.81 16.56
N HIS A 248 7.12 -11.36 15.49
CA HIS A 248 6.40 -10.62 14.45
C HIS A 248 5.02 -11.26 14.27
N VAL A 249 3.97 -10.64 14.81
CA VAL A 249 2.58 -11.06 14.53
C VAL A 249 2.12 -10.45 13.20
N TRP A 250 2.60 -9.25 12.87
CA TRP A 250 2.43 -8.58 11.60
C TRP A 250 3.39 -7.39 11.44
N PRO A 251 3.99 -7.12 10.26
CA PRO A 251 4.79 -5.93 10.06
C PRO A 251 3.89 -4.72 9.78
N VAL A 252 3.53 -3.98 10.85
CA VAL A 252 2.84 -2.69 10.73
C VAL A 252 3.85 -1.54 10.65
N SER A 253 5.06 -1.71 11.19
CA SER A 253 6.14 -0.70 11.18
C SER A 253 7.22 -0.96 10.14
N VAL A 254 7.97 0.10 9.82
CA VAL A 254 9.12 0.07 8.90
C VAL A 254 10.19 -0.93 9.37
N ALA A 255 10.54 -0.90 10.67
CA ALA A 255 11.55 -1.80 11.23
C ALA A 255 11.13 -3.28 11.14
N ARG A 256 9.87 -3.61 11.49
CA ARG A 256 9.36 -4.99 11.39
C ARG A 256 9.33 -5.48 9.95
N THR A 257 9.08 -4.59 8.98
CA THR A 257 9.09 -4.92 7.55
C THR A 257 10.50 -5.26 7.04
N ILE A 258 11.51 -4.54 7.53
CA ILE A 258 12.93 -4.81 7.26
C ILE A 258 13.41 -6.07 7.97
N GLY A 259 12.80 -6.42 9.10
CA GLY A 259 13.14 -7.59 9.90
C GLY A 259 14.35 -7.36 10.80
N PHE A 260 14.34 -8.04 11.94
CA PHE A 260 15.31 -7.86 13.03
C PHE A 260 16.77 -7.98 12.56
N PHE A 261 17.09 -9.02 11.80
CA PHE A 261 18.47 -9.29 11.39
C PHE A 261 19.00 -8.26 10.37
N ILE A 262 18.18 -7.77 9.44
CA ILE A 262 18.61 -6.73 8.49
C ILE A 262 18.83 -5.40 9.22
N LEU A 263 17.99 -5.06 10.21
CA LEU A 263 18.21 -3.86 11.05
C LEU A 263 19.54 -3.92 11.77
N TRP A 264 19.82 -5.01 12.48
CA TRP A 264 21.08 -5.17 13.20
C TRP A 264 22.29 -5.22 12.25
N THR A 265 22.14 -5.84 11.08
CA THR A 265 23.21 -5.83 10.06
C THR A 265 23.46 -4.43 9.52
N THR A 266 22.43 -3.59 9.42
CA THR A 266 22.55 -2.17 9.06
C THR A 266 23.34 -1.42 10.13
N VAL A 267 22.99 -1.59 11.41
CA VAL A 267 23.70 -0.98 12.55
C VAL A 267 25.17 -1.41 12.56
N ILE A 268 25.43 -2.71 12.45
CA ILE A 268 26.78 -3.27 12.40
C ILE A 268 27.55 -2.67 11.21
N SER A 269 26.96 -2.63 10.02
CA SER A 269 27.58 -2.04 8.82
C SER A 269 27.90 -0.55 8.99
N SER A 270 27.01 0.22 9.64
CA SER A 270 27.26 1.62 9.98
C SER A 270 28.44 1.78 10.93
N VAL A 271 28.47 1.01 12.02
CA VAL A 271 29.57 1.02 13.00
C VAL A 271 30.89 0.67 12.32
N PHE A 272 30.90 -0.36 11.47
CA PHE A 272 32.09 -0.74 10.71
C PHE A 272 32.58 0.34 9.76
N LEU A 273 31.67 1.05 9.07
CA LEU A 273 32.05 2.15 8.19
C LEU A 273 32.65 3.34 8.96
N VAL A 274 32.06 3.69 10.11
CA VAL A 274 32.61 4.69 11.02
C VAL A 274 33.99 4.25 11.51
N TRP A 275 34.11 3.00 11.97
CA TRP A 275 35.38 2.44 12.42
C TRP A 275 36.48 2.53 11.34
N LYS A 276 36.17 2.15 10.09
CA LYS A 276 37.08 2.22 8.94
C LYS A 276 37.57 3.64 8.67
N ARG A 277 36.67 4.62 8.75
CA ARG A 277 36.98 6.03 8.45
C ARG A 277 37.82 6.69 9.54
N TRP A 278 37.45 6.48 10.81
CA TRP A 278 38.00 7.25 11.92
C TRP A 278 39.21 6.61 12.58
N ILE A 279 39.25 5.27 12.69
CA ILE A 279 40.32 4.57 13.41
C ILE A 279 41.36 4.03 12.43
N LEU A 280 40.93 3.35 11.37
CA LEU A 280 41.87 2.79 10.39
C LEU A 280 42.43 3.86 9.43
N LYS A 281 41.91 5.11 9.49
CA LYS A 281 42.32 6.27 8.66
C LYS A 281 42.55 5.91 7.19
N LYS A 282 41.76 4.98 6.64
CA LYS A 282 41.90 4.59 5.24
C LYS A 282 41.45 5.76 4.36
N ASN A 283 42.39 6.44 3.72
CA ASN A 283 42.12 7.62 2.87
C ASN A 283 41.17 7.31 1.69
N ALA A 284 41.05 6.05 1.29
CA ALA A 284 40.21 5.58 0.19
C ALA A 284 38.94 4.83 0.67
N VAL A 285 38.25 5.29 1.72
CA VAL A 285 36.93 4.71 2.03
C VAL A 285 35.93 5.14 0.95
N MET A 286 35.34 4.18 0.24
CA MET A 286 34.23 4.47 -0.65
C MET A 286 33.13 5.22 0.10
N SER A 287 32.86 6.46 -0.34
CA SER A 287 31.88 7.32 0.33
C SER A 287 30.46 6.84 0.06
N PHE A 288 29.70 6.66 1.15
CA PHE A 288 28.27 6.32 1.10
C PHE A 288 27.47 7.43 0.40
N TRP A 289 27.63 8.67 0.85
CA TRP A 289 26.85 9.84 0.40
C TRP A 289 27.30 10.45 -0.93
N ASN A 290 28.38 9.98 -1.55
CA ASN A 290 28.92 10.60 -2.78
C ASN A 290 28.16 10.19 -4.06
N HIS A 291 27.06 9.44 -3.94
CA HIS A 291 26.23 9.07 -5.08
C HIS A 291 24.91 9.86 -5.06
N SER A 292 24.54 10.50 -6.17
CA SER A 292 23.34 11.35 -6.28
C SER A 292 22.06 10.61 -5.86
N LEU A 293 21.88 9.36 -6.31
CA LEU A 293 20.73 8.54 -5.91
C LEU A 293 20.66 8.29 -4.39
N VAL A 294 21.80 8.11 -3.72
CA VAL A 294 21.86 7.92 -2.26
C VAL A 294 21.44 9.21 -1.55
N GLN A 295 21.88 10.37 -2.06
CA GLN A 295 21.45 11.67 -1.55
C GLN A 295 19.94 11.89 -1.75
N ILE A 296 19.41 11.55 -2.93
CA ILE A 296 17.97 11.61 -3.22
C ILE A 296 17.18 10.71 -2.26
N CYS A 297 17.61 9.47 -2.04
CA CYS A 297 16.94 8.54 -1.12
C CYS A 297 17.03 9.03 0.34
N GLY A 298 18.15 9.60 0.77
CA GLY A 298 18.27 10.18 2.12
C GLY A 298 17.39 11.41 2.32
N LEU A 299 17.36 12.32 1.34
CA LEU A 299 16.47 13.49 1.37
C LEU A 299 14.99 13.09 1.30
N TRP A 300 14.67 12.01 0.58
CA TRP A 300 13.34 11.42 0.60
C TRP A 300 12.92 11.07 2.02
N LEU A 301 13.70 10.27 2.74
CA LEU A 301 13.31 9.90 4.11
C LEU A 301 13.08 11.13 4.99
N ILE A 302 13.91 12.17 4.86
CA ILE A 302 13.72 13.44 5.58
C ILE A 302 12.43 14.13 5.16
N ALA A 303 12.15 14.19 3.86
CA ALA A 303 10.95 14.79 3.30
C ALA A 303 9.66 14.06 3.70
N GLU A 304 9.74 12.74 3.93
CA GLU A 304 8.59 11.89 4.26
C GLU A 304 8.25 11.92 5.76
N LEU A 305 9.22 12.19 6.64
CA LEU A 305 9.03 12.25 8.10
C LEU A 305 7.88 13.15 8.55
N PRO A 306 7.72 14.40 8.05
CA PRO A 306 6.58 15.23 8.42
C PRO A 306 5.24 14.59 8.03
N PHE A 307 5.15 13.99 6.84
CA PHE A 307 3.92 13.33 6.39
C PHE A 307 3.59 12.11 7.26
N LEU A 308 4.59 11.34 7.68
CA LEU A 308 4.41 10.22 8.62
C LEU A 308 3.87 10.68 9.98
N GLY A 309 4.22 11.88 10.44
CA GLY A 309 3.69 12.46 11.67
C GLY A 309 2.33 13.13 11.54
N MET A 310 1.89 13.47 10.31
CA MET A 310 0.63 14.18 10.02
C MET A 310 -0.53 13.26 9.64
N PHE A 311 -0.26 12.07 9.09
CA PHE A 311 -1.30 11.13 8.65
C PHE A 311 -1.52 9.99 9.65
N GLN A 312 -2.67 9.32 9.54
CA GLN A 312 -2.91 8.08 10.28
C GLN A 312 -1.82 7.07 9.95
N ALA A 313 -1.31 6.43 11.00
CA ALA A 313 -0.22 5.49 10.94
C ALA A 313 -0.67 4.14 10.36
N ASP A 314 -0.90 4.13 9.05
CA ASP A 314 -1.36 2.96 8.30
C ASP A 314 -0.20 2.33 7.53
N PRO A 315 0.10 1.03 7.76
CA PRO A 315 1.19 0.30 7.10
C PRO A 315 1.21 0.35 5.58
N ARG A 316 0.04 0.58 4.97
CA ARG A 316 -0.10 0.77 3.53
C ARG A 316 0.65 2.01 3.02
N TYR A 317 0.94 3.00 3.84
CA TYR A 317 1.69 4.17 3.36
C TYR A 317 3.20 3.90 3.23
N PHE A 318 3.75 2.87 3.90
CA PHE A 318 5.21 2.63 3.96
C PHE A 318 5.79 1.90 2.75
N SER A 319 4.94 1.32 1.91
CA SER A 319 5.36 0.66 0.68
C SER A 319 6.22 1.59 -0.19
N GLY A 320 5.88 2.89 -0.29
CA GLY A 320 6.70 3.87 -1.02
C GLY A 320 8.07 4.11 -0.38
N THR A 321 8.10 4.21 0.95
CA THR A 321 9.29 4.44 1.78
C THR A 321 10.26 3.25 1.77
N MET A 322 9.80 2.05 1.44
CA MET A 322 10.66 0.85 1.50
C MET A 322 11.72 0.79 0.41
N ALA A 323 11.44 1.29 -0.80
CA ALA A 323 12.45 1.37 -1.85
C ALA A 323 13.68 2.21 -1.44
N PRO A 324 13.55 3.47 -0.99
CA PRO A 324 14.72 4.25 -0.57
C PRO A 324 15.45 3.61 0.62
N ILE A 325 14.75 3.03 1.59
CA ILE A 325 15.41 2.35 2.72
C ILE A 325 16.23 1.14 2.25
N ILE A 326 15.68 0.32 1.36
CA ILE A 326 16.38 -0.85 0.82
C ILE A 326 17.61 -0.41 0.01
N ILE A 327 17.48 0.62 -0.85
CA ILE A 327 18.60 1.19 -1.61
C ILE A 327 19.72 1.66 -0.68
N LEU A 328 19.37 2.41 0.38
CA LEU A 328 20.34 2.89 1.37
C LEU A 328 21.00 1.73 2.13
N THR A 329 20.21 0.75 2.57
CA THR A 329 20.70 -0.40 3.33
C THR A 329 21.68 -1.25 2.52
N VAL A 330 21.31 -1.57 1.28
CA VAL A 330 22.15 -2.37 0.38
C VAL A 330 23.44 -1.62 0.01
N ARG A 331 23.34 -0.31 -0.24
CA ARG A 331 24.52 0.54 -0.47
C ARG A 331 25.43 0.57 0.76
N LEU A 332 24.86 0.64 1.96
CA LEU A 332 25.62 0.63 3.20
C LEU A 332 26.38 -0.69 3.37
N ALA A 333 25.71 -1.83 3.17
CA ALA A 333 26.33 -3.15 3.22
C ALA A 333 27.46 -3.30 2.19
N TYR A 334 27.26 -2.81 0.96
CA TYR A 334 28.31 -2.80 -0.05
C TYR A 334 29.51 -1.92 0.34
N CYS A 335 29.25 -0.71 0.85
CA CYS A 335 30.31 0.18 1.32
C CYS A 335 31.11 -0.43 2.48
N ALA A 336 30.42 -1.11 3.41
CA ALA A 336 31.03 -1.73 4.58
C ALA A 336 31.90 -2.94 4.21
N THR A 337 31.46 -3.76 3.26
CA THR A 337 32.17 -4.97 2.82
C THR A 337 33.36 -4.67 1.90
N LYS A 338 33.35 -3.55 1.19
CA LYS A 338 34.38 -3.16 0.21
C LYS A 338 35.70 -2.70 0.86
N GLU A 339 36.81 -3.11 0.26
CA GLU A 339 38.20 -2.80 0.67
C GLU A 339 38.54 -3.22 2.12
N MET A 340 37.90 -4.29 2.61
CA MET A 340 38.23 -4.91 3.89
C MET A 340 39.14 -6.13 3.72
N GLY A 341 39.80 -6.52 4.82
CA GLY A 341 40.49 -7.81 4.89
C GLY A 341 39.48 -8.96 4.67
N ARG A 342 39.95 -10.04 4.03
CA ARG A 342 39.11 -11.15 3.57
C ARG A 342 38.18 -11.71 4.65
N PHE A 343 38.66 -11.80 5.89
CA PHE A 343 37.88 -12.30 7.03
C PHE A 343 36.66 -11.43 7.36
N TRP A 344 36.86 -10.14 7.61
CA TRP A 344 35.77 -9.22 7.98
C TRP A 344 34.76 -9.02 6.85
N SER A 345 35.25 -8.97 5.60
CA SER A 345 34.38 -8.90 4.42
C SER A 345 33.49 -10.14 4.31
N LEU A 346 34.05 -11.33 4.51
CA LEU A 346 33.31 -12.59 4.50
C LEU A 346 32.30 -12.68 5.65
N ALA A 347 32.67 -12.28 6.86
CA ALA A 347 31.79 -12.30 8.02
C ALA A 347 30.56 -11.39 7.83
N LEU A 348 30.78 -10.16 7.36
CA LEU A 348 29.69 -9.21 7.05
C LEU A 348 28.81 -9.71 5.90
N LEU A 349 29.40 -10.35 4.88
CA LEU A 349 28.65 -10.93 3.77
C LEU A 349 27.79 -12.11 4.23
N LEU A 350 28.31 -13.01 5.06
CA LEU A 350 27.55 -14.13 5.62
C LEU A 350 26.41 -13.64 6.51
N LEU A 351 26.67 -12.62 7.34
CA LEU A 351 25.64 -11.96 8.14
C LEU A 351 24.53 -11.36 7.25
N TRP A 352 24.91 -10.70 6.15
CA TRP A 352 23.96 -10.15 5.19
C TRP A 352 23.11 -11.24 4.52
N ILE A 353 23.73 -12.33 4.05
CA ILE A 353 23.02 -13.47 3.46
C ILE A 353 22.05 -14.10 4.45
N PHE A 354 22.49 -14.34 5.69
CA PHE A 354 21.65 -14.87 6.75
C PHE A 354 20.45 -13.95 7.04
N SER A 355 20.71 -12.64 7.12
CA SER A 355 19.67 -11.65 7.39
C SER A 355 18.61 -11.59 6.29
N ILE A 356 19.03 -11.69 5.03
CA ILE A 356 18.11 -11.79 3.88
C ILE A 356 17.30 -13.08 3.96
N GLY A 357 17.94 -14.22 4.25
CA GLY A 357 17.26 -15.50 4.40
C GLY A 357 16.16 -15.47 5.47
N SER A 358 16.45 -14.90 6.64
CA SER A 358 15.45 -14.73 7.71
C SER A 358 14.32 -13.79 7.29
N ASN A 359 14.65 -12.65 6.67
CA ASN A 359 13.66 -11.70 6.20
C ASN A 359 12.70 -12.33 5.18
N ILE A 360 13.22 -13.10 4.21
CA ILE A 360 12.41 -13.82 3.23
C ILE A 360 11.47 -14.79 3.94
N TYR A 361 11.98 -15.59 4.88
CA TYR A 361 11.17 -16.57 5.61
C TYR A 361 10.01 -15.91 6.37
N GLU A 362 10.30 -14.87 7.15
CA GLU A 362 9.32 -14.12 7.95
C GLU A 362 8.26 -13.44 7.06
N ASN A 363 8.71 -12.83 5.97
CA ASN A 363 7.84 -12.09 5.07
C ASN A 363 6.98 -12.98 4.18
N ILE A 364 7.48 -14.16 3.76
CA ILE A 364 6.67 -15.17 3.07
C ILE A 364 5.56 -15.66 4.01
N GLN A 365 5.89 -15.97 5.26
CA GLN A 365 4.90 -16.38 6.25
C GLN A 365 3.83 -15.30 6.46
N SER A 366 4.25 -14.04 6.54
CA SER A 366 3.35 -12.88 6.69
C SER A 366 2.45 -12.72 5.46
N THR A 367 3.01 -12.80 4.26
CA THR A 367 2.27 -12.68 2.98
C THR A 367 1.27 -13.80 2.79
N LEU A 368 1.64 -15.04 3.10
CA LEU A 368 0.72 -16.17 3.08
C LEU A 368 -0.41 -15.98 4.10
N SER A 369 -0.09 -15.48 5.30
CA SER A 369 -1.08 -15.20 6.33
C SER A 369 -2.05 -14.09 5.91
N ILE A 370 -1.57 -12.99 5.29
CA ILE A 370 -2.41 -11.94 4.66
C ILE A 370 -3.41 -12.60 3.71
N ARG A 371 -2.87 -13.38 2.77
CA ARG A 371 -3.65 -13.95 1.68
C ARG A 371 -4.74 -14.87 2.21
N LEU A 372 -4.41 -15.71 3.19
CA LEU A 372 -5.39 -16.60 3.83
C LEU A 372 -6.49 -15.82 4.54
N ILE A 373 -6.13 -14.82 5.33
CA ILE A 373 -7.10 -14.00 6.09
C ILE A 373 -8.03 -13.25 5.12
N LEU A 374 -7.48 -12.67 4.05
CA LEU A 374 -8.29 -11.95 3.06
C LEU A 374 -9.13 -12.90 2.19
N GLY A 375 -8.58 -14.04 1.76
CA GLY A 375 -9.31 -15.06 1.01
C GLY A 375 -10.51 -15.57 1.79
N GLN A 376 -10.29 -15.92 3.06
CA GLN A 376 -11.34 -16.34 3.99
C GLN A 376 -12.42 -15.26 4.13
N LYS A 377 -12.03 -13.99 4.27
CA LYS A 377 -12.95 -12.84 4.34
C LYS A 377 -13.85 -12.74 3.12
N PHE A 378 -13.28 -12.74 1.91
CA PHE A 378 -14.11 -12.66 0.71
C PHE A 378 -15.02 -13.84 0.54
N ASN A 379 -14.55 -15.03 0.91
CA ASN A 379 -15.38 -16.22 0.82
C ASN A 379 -16.63 -16.07 1.69
N TYR A 380 -16.49 -15.60 2.95
CA TYR A 380 -17.66 -15.31 3.77
C TYR A 380 -18.59 -14.30 3.13
N LEU A 381 -18.06 -13.21 2.59
CA LEU A 381 -18.89 -12.14 2.01
C LEU A 381 -19.64 -12.63 0.77
N LEU A 382 -18.95 -13.34 -0.12
CA LEU A 382 -19.52 -13.88 -1.35
C LEU A 382 -20.60 -14.92 -1.05
N GLU A 383 -20.27 -15.93 -0.25
CA GLU A 383 -21.18 -17.02 0.09
C GLU A 383 -22.39 -16.53 0.90
N THR A 384 -22.17 -15.62 1.85
CA THR A 384 -23.30 -14.99 2.57
C THR A 384 -24.21 -14.23 1.61
N ALA A 385 -23.64 -13.43 0.71
CA ALA A 385 -24.44 -12.67 -0.24
C ALA A 385 -25.21 -13.59 -1.18
N LYS A 386 -24.61 -14.72 -1.58
CA LYS A 386 -25.22 -15.77 -2.37
C LYS A 386 -26.40 -16.39 -1.63
N THR A 387 -26.20 -16.88 -0.41
CA THR A 387 -27.27 -17.46 0.42
C THR A 387 -28.45 -16.51 0.61
N VAL A 388 -28.18 -15.23 0.91
CA VAL A 388 -29.24 -14.22 1.09
C VAL A 388 -29.98 -13.97 -0.23
N LEU A 389 -29.26 -13.88 -1.35
CA LEU A 389 -29.88 -13.66 -2.66
C LEU A 389 -30.74 -14.86 -3.10
N GLU A 390 -30.24 -16.07 -2.91
CA GLU A 390 -30.97 -17.33 -3.18
C GLU A 390 -32.25 -17.42 -2.36
N ASP A 391 -32.19 -17.09 -1.07
CA ASP A 391 -33.37 -17.10 -0.19
C ASP A 391 -34.38 -15.99 -0.54
N ILE A 392 -33.93 -14.82 -1.02
CA ILE A 392 -34.83 -13.75 -1.51
C ILE A 392 -35.53 -14.16 -2.80
N LYS A 393 -34.82 -14.81 -3.72
CA LYS A 393 -35.36 -15.22 -5.03
C LYS A 393 -36.14 -16.52 -4.98
N GLY A 394 -35.84 -17.41 -4.03
CA GLY A 394 -36.38 -18.77 -3.99
C GLY A 394 -35.76 -19.73 -5.01
N GLU A 395 -34.64 -19.38 -5.64
CA GLU A 395 -33.92 -20.19 -6.63
C GLU A 395 -32.41 -20.13 -6.38
N LYS A 396 -31.68 -21.15 -6.84
CA LYS A 396 -30.21 -21.15 -6.76
C LYS A 396 -29.61 -20.12 -7.71
N VAL A 397 -28.53 -19.48 -7.29
CA VAL A 397 -27.83 -18.47 -8.07
C VAL A 397 -26.42 -18.96 -8.38
N ASP A 398 -26.22 -19.44 -9.60
CA ASP A 398 -24.93 -19.99 -10.03
C ASP A 398 -23.94 -18.90 -10.53
N ASN A 399 -24.40 -17.65 -10.67
CA ASN A 399 -23.61 -16.56 -11.25
C ASN A 399 -23.04 -15.61 -10.19
N ASP A 400 -21.73 -15.73 -9.92
CA ASP A 400 -21.01 -14.85 -8.98
C ASP A 400 -21.08 -13.37 -9.35
N LEU A 401 -21.25 -13.03 -10.63
CA LEU A 401 -21.41 -11.64 -11.04
C LEU A 401 -22.71 -11.05 -10.47
N GLU A 402 -23.80 -11.82 -10.49
CA GLU A 402 -25.07 -11.37 -9.95
C GLU A 402 -24.99 -11.20 -8.43
N VAL A 403 -24.35 -12.15 -7.74
CA VAL A 403 -24.09 -12.07 -6.30
C VAL A 403 -23.24 -10.84 -5.97
N GLY A 404 -22.16 -10.61 -6.73
CA GLY A 404 -21.30 -9.44 -6.58
C GLY A 404 -22.03 -8.13 -6.85
N GLU A 405 -22.91 -8.09 -7.85
CA GLU A 405 -23.77 -6.93 -8.11
C GLU A 405 -24.75 -6.69 -6.97
N PHE A 406 -25.42 -7.73 -6.44
CA PHE A 406 -26.31 -7.62 -5.29
C PHE A 406 -25.60 -7.08 -4.04
N TYR A 407 -24.36 -7.54 -3.82
CA TYR A 407 -23.53 -7.12 -2.70
C TYR A 407 -23.04 -5.67 -2.84
N ALA A 408 -22.51 -5.30 -4.01
CA ALA A 408 -21.85 -4.02 -4.24
C ALA A 408 -22.77 -2.92 -4.81
N ARG A 409 -24.08 -3.17 -4.93
CA ARG A 409 -25.05 -2.24 -5.54
C ARG A 409 -25.11 -0.92 -4.76
N ILE A 410 -24.95 0.19 -5.50
CA ILE A 410 -25.19 1.54 -5.00
C ILE A 410 -26.70 1.79 -5.04
N LYS A 411 -27.23 2.52 -4.05
CA LYS A 411 -28.66 2.80 -3.90
C LYS A 411 -29.11 3.82 -4.97
N ASP A 412 -29.21 3.39 -6.22
CA ASP A 412 -29.92 4.13 -7.27
C ASP A 412 -31.28 3.48 -7.45
N GLY A 413 -32.34 4.24 -7.20
CA GLY A 413 -33.73 3.78 -7.04
C GLY A 413 -34.41 3.22 -8.30
N SER A 414 -33.66 2.66 -9.25
CA SER A 414 -34.13 2.18 -10.55
C SER A 414 -34.29 0.66 -10.68
N HIS A 415 -34.05 -0.11 -9.60
CA HIS A 415 -34.05 -1.58 -9.66
C HIS A 415 -35.00 -2.24 -8.65
N LEU A 416 -35.64 -3.34 -9.08
CA LEU A 416 -36.64 -4.13 -8.34
C LEU A 416 -36.13 -4.68 -7.00
N ASN A 417 -34.81 -4.95 -6.88
CA ASN A 417 -34.22 -5.52 -5.65
C ASN A 417 -33.25 -4.53 -4.96
N PRO A 418 -33.54 -4.14 -3.70
CA PRO A 418 -32.62 -3.38 -2.84
C PRO A 418 -31.23 -4.03 -2.67
N PRO A 419 -30.18 -3.25 -2.33
CA PRO A 419 -28.85 -3.80 -2.01
C PRO A 419 -28.85 -4.64 -0.73
N ILE A 420 -27.89 -5.57 -0.59
CA ILE A 420 -27.78 -6.48 0.58
C ILE A 420 -27.79 -5.74 1.93
N LYS A 421 -27.20 -4.55 1.99
CA LYS A 421 -27.13 -3.71 3.20
C LYS A 421 -28.49 -3.29 3.75
N ASN A 422 -29.56 -3.40 2.96
CA ASN A 422 -30.92 -3.10 3.40
C ASN A 422 -31.61 -4.32 4.02
N TYR A 423 -31.04 -5.51 3.85
CA TYR A 423 -31.60 -6.77 4.33
C TYR A 423 -30.83 -7.35 5.51
N VAL A 424 -29.52 -7.10 5.54
CA VAL A 424 -28.59 -7.83 6.38
C VAL A 424 -28.07 -6.96 7.51
N PHE A 425 -28.06 -7.53 8.71
CA PHE A 425 -27.39 -7.00 9.88
C PHE A 425 -26.18 -7.89 10.25
N TYR A 426 -24.97 -7.33 10.21
CA TYR A 426 -23.73 -8.04 10.57
C TYR A 426 -23.37 -7.78 12.04
N ALA A 427 -23.36 -8.83 12.85
CA ALA A 427 -23.08 -8.76 14.28
C ALA A 427 -21.89 -9.63 14.65
N ASN A 428 -20.85 -8.97 15.19
CA ASN A 428 -19.59 -9.56 15.62
C ASN A 428 -19.13 -10.71 14.73
N LEU A 429 -18.66 -10.37 13.53
CA LEU A 429 -18.10 -11.37 12.65
C LEU A 429 -16.80 -11.98 13.21
N GLY A 430 -16.19 -11.38 14.25
CA GLY A 430 -14.96 -11.90 14.87
C GLY A 430 -13.77 -12.01 13.89
N ILE A 431 -13.86 -11.31 12.75
CA ILE A 431 -12.97 -11.43 11.59
C ILE A 431 -12.06 -10.18 11.44
N GLY A 432 -12.01 -9.31 12.45
CA GLY A 432 -10.92 -8.34 12.64
C GLY A 432 -10.94 -7.12 11.71
N TYR A 433 -12.10 -6.51 11.47
CA TYR A 433 -12.25 -5.12 11.02
C TYR A 433 -13.61 -4.59 11.48
N ASP A 434 -13.61 -3.72 12.50
CA ASP A 434 -14.82 -3.28 13.20
C ASP A 434 -15.75 -2.39 12.38
N GLY A 435 -15.26 -1.82 11.27
CA GLY A 435 -16.07 -0.97 10.37
C GLY A 435 -17.20 -1.70 9.65
N TRP A 436 -17.28 -3.02 9.77
CA TRP A 436 -18.31 -3.87 9.15
C TRP A 436 -19.35 -4.37 10.15
N ASN A 437 -19.00 -4.37 11.44
CA ASN A 437 -19.95 -4.68 12.49
C ASN A 437 -20.86 -3.47 12.64
N LEU A 438 -22.17 -3.69 12.57
CA LEU A 438 -23.15 -2.63 12.87
C LEU A 438 -23.40 -2.49 14.37
N MET A 439 -22.70 -3.29 15.20
CA MET A 439 -22.83 -3.32 16.64
C MET A 439 -21.47 -3.21 17.36
N PRO A 440 -21.41 -2.50 18.51
CA PRO A 440 -20.24 -2.52 19.38
C PRO A 440 -19.97 -3.92 19.90
N PHE A 441 -18.70 -4.23 20.20
CA PHE A 441 -18.33 -5.48 20.86
C PHE A 441 -19.13 -5.68 22.16
N GLY A 442 -19.73 -6.87 22.31
CA GLY A 442 -20.47 -7.26 23.52
C GLY A 442 -21.99 -7.16 23.45
N GLN A 443 -22.57 -6.65 22.35
CA GLN A 443 -24.01 -6.63 22.10
C GLN A 443 -24.37 -7.62 20.98
N ASN A 444 -24.37 -8.92 21.27
CA ASN A 444 -24.71 -9.98 20.29
C ASN A 444 -25.79 -10.92 20.82
N SER A 445 -26.89 -10.37 21.34
CA SER A 445 -27.98 -11.19 21.87
C SER A 445 -29.11 -11.39 20.85
N LEU A 446 -29.94 -12.41 21.10
CA LEU A 446 -31.18 -12.63 20.35
C LEU A 446 -32.17 -11.43 20.49
N GLU A 447 -32.13 -10.73 21.61
CA GLU A 447 -32.94 -9.53 21.87
C GLU A 447 -32.50 -8.37 20.96
N ASP A 448 -31.19 -8.21 20.76
CA ASP A 448 -30.62 -7.25 19.83
C ASP A 448 -31.07 -7.53 18.39
N PHE A 449 -31.07 -8.81 17.99
CA PHE A 449 -31.57 -9.20 16.67
C PHE A 449 -33.03 -8.79 16.47
N LYS A 450 -33.92 -9.06 17.45
CA LYS A 450 -35.33 -8.65 17.39
C LYS A 450 -35.49 -7.13 17.33
N LEU A 451 -34.64 -6.37 18.03
CA LEU A 451 -34.65 -4.91 17.98
C LEU A 451 -34.28 -4.39 16.58
N HIS A 452 -33.33 -5.01 15.91
CA HIS A 452 -32.92 -4.64 14.55
C HIS A 452 -33.88 -5.14 13.47
N ALA A 453 -34.56 -6.27 13.68
CA ALA A 453 -35.64 -6.71 12.81
C ALA A 453 -36.77 -5.67 12.73
N LYS A 454 -37.11 -5.01 13.85
CA LYS A 454 -38.06 -3.88 13.87
C LYS A 454 -37.60 -2.67 13.04
N LYS A 455 -36.31 -2.54 12.74
CA LYS A 455 -35.74 -1.49 11.86
C LYS A 455 -35.73 -1.88 10.37
N GLY A 456 -36.27 -3.06 10.02
CA GLY A 456 -36.43 -3.53 8.64
C GLY A 456 -35.37 -4.51 8.14
N TYR A 457 -34.39 -4.89 8.97
CA TYR A 457 -33.42 -5.95 8.64
C TYR A 457 -34.09 -7.32 8.72
N LYS A 458 -33.85 -8.19 7.75
CA LYS A 458 -34.43 -9.54 7.66
C LYS A 458 -33.46 -10.66 8.05
N TYR A 459 -32.16 -10.41 7.88
CA TYR A 459 -31.10 -11.40 8.13
C TYR A 459 -30.13 -10.89 9.17
N TYR A 460 -29.64 -11.83 9.99
CA TYR A 460 -28.62 -11.59 11.00
C TYR A 460 -27.49 -12.58 10.85
N ILE A 461 -26.27 -12.05 10.79
CA ILE A 461 -25.08 -12.84 10.49
C ILE A 461 -24.09 -12.69 11.62
N THR A 462 -23.69 -13.83 12.18
CA THR A 462 -22.75 -13.89 13.30
C THR A 462 -21.92 -15.18 13.28
N VAL A 463 -20.79 -15.20 13.99
CA VAL A 463 -20.05 -16.44 14.28
C VAL A 463 -20.51 -17.11 15.58
N GLU A 464 -21.37 -16.44 16.35
CA GLU A 464 -21.89 -16.95 17.61
C GLU A 464 -23.07 -17.91 17.39
N GLU A 465 -23.30 -18.81 18.33
CA GLU A 465 -24.45 -19.70 18.32
C GLU A 465 -25.59 -19.08 19.09
N LEU A 466 -26.69 -18.78 18.41
CA LEU A 466 -27.90 -18.29 19.06
C LEU A 466 -28.72 -19.47 19.60
N ASP A 467 -29.12 -19.39 20.87
CA ASP A 467 -30.11 -20.31 21.44
C ASP A 467 -31.50 -19.96 20.92
N LEU A 468 -32.01 -20.79 20.01
CA LEU A 468 -33.34 -20.63 19.39
C LEU A 468 -34.44 -21.40 20.14
N SER A 469 -34.13 -22.10 21.23
CA SER A 469 -35.07 -23.01 21.92
C SER A 469 -36.35 -22.32 22.41
N LYS A 470 -36.31 -21.00 22.64
CA LYS A 470 -37.42 -20.19 23.17
C LYS A 470 -38.11 -19.31 22.13
N THR A 471 -37.80 -19.45 20.84
CA THR A 471 -38.29 -18.56 19.78
C THR A 471 -38.60 -19.33 18.50
N SER A 472 -39.87 -19.33 18.08
CA SER A 472 -40.33 -19.96 16.84
C SER A 472 -40.23 -19.06 15.60
N ASP A 473 -39.97 -17.77 15.82
CA ASP A 473 -39.98 -16.68 14.83
C ASP A 473 -38.61 -16.44 14.19
N VAL A 474 -37.55 -17.11 14.64
CA VAL A 474 -36.21 -17.00 14.07
C VAL A 474 -35.72 -18.38 13.63
N LYS A 475 -35.21 -18.49 12.41
CA LYS A 475 -34.65 -19.73 11.87
C LYS A 475 -33.24 -19.51 11.36
N GLN A 476 -32.38 -20.51 11.55
CA GLN A 476 -31.08 -20.55 10.89
C GLN A 476 -31.28 -20.99 9.44
N VAL A 477 -30.86 -20.15 8.50
CA VAL A 477 -30.98 -20.37 7.06
C VAL A 477 -29.82 -21.23 6.57
N ASP A 478 -28.59 -20.91 6.99
CA ASP A 478 -27.40 -21.61 6.52
C ASP A 478 -26.18 -21.41 7.44
N ILE A 479 -25.13 -22.20 7.18
CA ILE A 479 -23.80 -22.09 7.80
C ILE A 479 -22.75 -21.98 6.70
N VAL A 480 -22.08 -20.85 6.63
CA VAL A 480 -21.02 -20.55 5.68
C VAL A 480 -19.65 -20.93 6.24
N ASP A 481 -18.88 -21.69 5.46
CA ASP A 481 -17.47 -21.98 5.74
C ASP A 481 -16.57 -20.86 5.19
N GLY A 482 -15.54 -20.50 5.95
CA GLY A 482 -14.55 -19.51 5.54
C GLY A 482 -13.54 -20.06 4.55
N ILE A 483 -13.42 -21.39 4.42
CA ILE A 483 -12.49 -21.99 3.47
C ILE A 483 -13.08 -21.96 2.07
N ASN A 484 -12.38 -21.32 1.14
CA ASN A 484 -12.72 -21.42 -0.27
C ASN A 484 -12.43 -22.84 -0.77
N LYS A 485 -13.49 -23.58 -1.14
CA LYS A 485 -13.42 -24.98 -1.60
C LYS A 485 -12.77 -25.14 -2.97
N ASP A 486 -12.59 -24.06 -3.72
CA ASP A 486 -11.93 -24.05 -5.02
C ASP A 486 -10.45 -23.64 -4.92
N SER A 487 -10.02 -23.11 -3.76
CA SER A 487 -8.64 -22.71 -3.52
C SER A 487 -7.80 -23.87 -2.99
N PHE A 488 -7.06 -24.54 -3.90
CA PHE A 488 -6.13 -25.62 -3.54
C PHE A 488 -5.10 -25.20 -2.47
N LEU A 489 -4.58 -23.97 -2.58
CA LEU A 489 -3.59 -23.43 -1.64
C LEU A 489 -4.17 -23.27 -0.23
N GLU A 490 -5.39 -22.73 -0.11
CA GLU A 490 -6.06 -22.58 1.18
C GLU A 490 -6.33 -23.94 1.82
N GLN A 491 -6.83 -24.90 1.04
CA GLN A 491 -7.08 -26.25 1.54
C GLN A 491 -5.82 -26.92 2.08
N LEU A 492 -4.70 -26.80 1.37
CA LEU A 492 -3.43 -27.38 1.79
C LEU A 492 -2.91 -26.72 3.07
N LEU A 493 -2.99 -25.39 3.16
CA LEU A 493 -2.53 -24.64 4.33
C LEU A 493 -3.39 -24.90 5.57
N TYR A 494 -4.72 -24.96 5.44
CA TYR A 494 -5.60 -25.27 6.57
C TYR A 494 -5.47 -26.72 7.05
N LYS A 495 -5.26 -27.69 6.13
CA LYS A 495 -4.90 -29.06 6.50
C LYS A 495 -3.62 -29.12 7.33
N ALA A 496 -2.63 -28.27 7.02
CA ALA A 496 -1.36 -28.21 7.75
C ALA A 496 -1.48 -27.49 9.11
N LYS A 497 -2.27 -26.40 9.21
CA LYS A 497 -2.36 -25.55 10.41
C LYS A 497 -3.14 -26.14 11.60
N LYS A 498 -3.83 -27.29 11.45
CA LYS A 498 -4.70 -27.93 12.47
C LYS A 498 -5.82 -27.07 13.08
N LYS A 499 -5.91 -25.77 12.77
CA LYS A 499 -6.93 -24.83 13.25
C LYS A 499 -7.74 -24.32 12.06
N TYR A 500 -9.02 -24.70 12.05
CA TYR A 500 -9.97 -24.30 11.03
C TYR A 500 -10.60 -22.93 11.36
N PRO A 501 -10.99 -22.16 10.35
CA PRO A 501 -11.71 -20.91 10.56
C PRO A 501 -13.07 -21.15 11.21
N LYS A 502 -13.56 -20.18 12.00
CA LYS A 502 -14.90 -20.25 12.62
C LYS A 502 -15.97 -20.21 11.52
N LYS A 503 -17.08 -20.94 11.66
CA LYS A 503 -18.16 -20.88 10.68
C LYS A 503 -19.06 -19.67 10.94
N VAL A 504 -19.55 -19.04 9.88
CA VAL A 504 -20.51 -17.94 9.95
C VAL A 504 -21.91 -18.52 9.83
N LYS A 505 -22.83 -18.09 10.69
CA LYS A 505 -24.22 -18.57 10.73
C LYS A 505 -25.14 -17.44 10.26
N ILE A 506 -26.14 -17.78 9.45
CA ILE A 506 -27.11 -16.83 8.90
C ILE A 506 -28.47 -17.16 9.49
N TYR A 507 -29.07 -16.19 10.19
CA TYR A 507 -30.39 -16.28 10.79
C TYR A 507 -31.37 -15.36 10.09
N LYS A 508 -32.65 -15.75 10.04
CA LYS A 508 -33.75 -15.01 9.41
C LYS A 508 -34.96 -14.96 10.34
N THR A 509 -35.61 -13.79 10.40
CA THR A 509 -36.93 -13.57 11.01
C THR A 509 -38.05 -13.72 10.00
#